data_AF-A0A7K1J7G4-F1
#
_entry.id   AF-A0A7K1J7G4-F1
#
_cell.length_a   1.000
_cell.length_b   1.000
_cell.length_c   1.000
_cell.angle_alpha   90.00
_cell.angle_beta   90.00
_cell.angle_gamma   90.00
#
_symmetry.space_group_name_H-M   'P 1'
#
loop_
_entity.id
_entity.type
_entity.pdbx_description
1 polymer ?
#
loop_
_entity_poly.entity_id
_entity_poly.type
_entity_poly.pdbx_seq_one_letter_code
_entity_poly.pdbx_strand_id
1 'polypeptide(L)'
;MNRLDSGFILSTWRDQIKNSNHSNTELDTSLVLPIVLGCTNGKPYIMVLSEEKPRAIASMRAITITLNDRRPSVIGENWALVFTLEDWALRHVFAELCLTFATRIREVDNQTAALDQVYDSMNQWKRLLQPLPEEQTDQILLGVAAELTAAIIISHKTNTLIDTVIDCWTGPSGAPQDFIFPSQEYAWEVKQSTRNARPS
;
A
#
# COMPACT_ATOMS: atom_id res chain seq x y z
N MET A 1 -17.44 -6.26 -15.88
CA MET A 1 -16.37 -6.66 -14.95
C MET A 1 -16.23 -5.53 -13.93
N ASN A 2 -16.66 -5.74 -12.68
CA ASN A 2 -16.53 -4.69 -11.66
C ASN A 2 -15.04 -4.45 -11.42
N ARG A 3 -14.61 -3.20 -11.55
CA ARG A 3 -13.22 -2.83 -11.31
C ARG A 3 -12.97 -2.93 -9.81
N LEU A 4 -12.14 -3.88 -9.39
CA LEU A 4 -11.66 -3.93 -8.01
C LEU A 4 -10.75 -2.73 -7.80
N ASP A 5 -11.17 -1.82 -6.93
CA ASP A 5 -10.41 -0.65 -6.51
C ASP A 5 -10.50 -0.46 -4.99
N SER A 6 -9.71 0.47 -4.46
CA SER A 6 -9.72 0.78 -3.03
C SER A 6 -11.06 1.34 -2.57
N GLY A 7 -11.83 1.99 -3.45
CA GLY A 7 -13.18 2.48 -3.18
C GLY A 7 -14.15 1.36 -2.82
N PHE A 8 -14.12 0.25 -3.56
CA PHE A 8 -14.89 -0.94 -3.26
C PHE A 8 -14.56 -1.50 -1.86
N ILE A 9 -13.28 -1.70 -1.55
CA ILE A 9 -12.83 -2.21 -0.24
C ILE A 9 -13.34 -1.33 0.90
N LEU A 10 -13.19 -0.01 0.75
CA LEU A 10 -13.63 0.97 1.75
C LEU A 10 -15.16 0.97 1.94
N SER A 11 -15.92 0.80 0.86
CA SER A 11 -17.38 0.70 0.94
C SER A 11 -17.81 -0.56 1.67
N THR A 12 -17.19 -1.71 1.38
CA THR A 12 -17.44 -2.98 2.04
C THR A 12 -17.21 -2.89 3.55
N TRP A 13 -16.07 -2.34 4.00
CA TRP A 13 -15.82 -2.18 5.43
C TRP A 13 -16.80 -1.20 6.09
N ARG A 14 -17.15 -0.10 5.41
CA ARG A 14 -18.12 0.86 5.95
C ARG A 14 -19.49 0.22 6.16
N ASP A 15 -19.92 -0.62 5.23
CA ASP A 15 -21.21 -1.30 5.29
C ASP A 15 -21.20 -2.42 6.34
N GLN A 16 -20.12 -3.19 6.44
CA GLN A 16 -19.94 -4.21 7.48
C GLN A 16 -19.96 -3.60 8.89
N ILE A 17 -19.29 -2.45 9.10
CA ILE A 17 -19.30 -1.73 10.38
C ILE A 17 -20.70 -1.22 10.72
N LYS A 18 -21.39 -0.57 9.77
CA LYS A 18 -22.71 0.01 10.00
C LYS A 18 -23.76 -1.03 10.34
N ASN A 19 -23.76 -2.13 9.60
CA ASN A 19 -24.78 -3.16 9.73
C ASN A 19 -24.47 -4.15 10.87
N SER A 20 -23.38 -3.94 11.62
CA SER A 20 -22.82 -4.93 12.57
C SER A 20 -22.72 -6.31 11.94
N ASN A 21 -22.50 -6.34 10.62
CA ASN A 21 -22.63 -7.54 9.84
C ASN A 21 -21.25 -8.20 9.81
N HIS A 22 -21.12 -9.31 10.51
CA HIS A 22 -19.88 -10.09 10.56
C HIS A 22 -19.66 -10.93 9.30
N SER A 23 -20.41 -10.67 8.23
CA SER A 23 -20.29 -11.43 6.98
C SER A 23 -19.01 -11.01 6.25
N ASN A 24 -18.07 -11.94 6.23
CA ASN A 24 -16.89 -11.89 5.38
C ASN A 24 -17.26 -11.78 3.89
N THR A 25 -16.46 -11.03 3.13
CA THR A 25 -16.63 -10.88 1.69
C THR A 25 -15.32 -11.22 1.00
N GLU A 26 -15.34 -12.19 0.11
CA GLU A 26 -14.17 -12.49 -0.72
C GLU A 26 -13.95 -11.35 -1.72
N LEU A 27 -12.70 -10.86 -1.78
CA LEU A 27 -12.33 -9.70 -2.58
C LEU A 27 -12.36 -10.04 -4.07
N ASP A 28 -11.79 -11.18 -4.44
CA ASP A 28 -11.70 -11.64 -5.83
C ASP A 28 -11.61 -13.17 -5.85
N THR A 29 -12.66 -13.80 -6.36
CA THR A 29 -12.79 -15.27 -6.42
C THR A 29 -11.92 -15.91 -7.50
N SER A 30 -11.20 -15.12 -8.31
CA SER A 30 -10.28 -15.63 -9.33
C SER A 30 -8.85 -15.80 -8.82
N LEU A 31 -8.54 -15.34 -7.61
CA LEU A 31 -7.19 -15.42 -7.04
C LEU A 31 -6.84 -16.85 -6.62
N VAL A 32 -5.62 -17.27 -6.94
CA VAL A 32 -5.07 -18.56 -6.47
C VAL A 32 -4.87 -18.61 -4.96
N LEU A 33 -4.78 -17.44 -4.33
CA LEU A 33 -4.66 -17.24 -2.89
C LEU A 33 -5.82 -16.33 -2.43
N PRO A 34 -6.89 -16.89 -1.85
CA PRO A 34 -8.08 -16.12 -1.51
C PRO A 34 -7.80 -14.96 -0.55
N ILE A 35 -8.36 -13.80 -0.84
CA ILE A 35 -8.37 -12.63 0.04
C ILE A 35 -9.80 -12.37 0.49
N VAL A 36 -10.01 -12.33 1.81
CA VAL A 36 -11.32 -12.08 2.41
C VAL A 36 -11.29 -10.80 3.22
N LEU A 37 -12.22 -9.89 2.93
CA LEU A 37 -12.46 -8.66 3.68
C LEU A 37 -13.44 -8.93 4.83
N GLY A 38 -13.16 -8.35 5.99
CA GLY A 38 -14.12 -8.36 7.09
C GLY A 38 -13.91 -7.25 8.10
N CYS A 39 -14.73 -7.27 9.14
CA CYS A 39 -14.63 -6.37 10.27
C CYS A 39 -14.89 -7.10 11.58
N THR A 40 -14.01 -6.91 12.57
CA THR A 40 -14.16 -7.44 13.92
C THR A 40 -14.06 -6.29 14.90
N ASN A 41 -15.04 -6.15 15.79
CA ASN A 41 -15.07 -5.09 16.81
C ASN A 41 -14.88 -3.67 16.23
N GLY A 42 -15.45 -3.40 15.05
CA GLY A 42 -15.31 -2.12 14.36
C GLY A 42 -13.97 -1.90 13.66
N LYS A 43 -13.04 -2.85 13.74
CA LYS A 43 -11.75 -2.80 13.06
C LYS A 43 -11.80 -3.57 11.73
N PRO A 44 -11.46 -2.95 10.60
CA PRO A 44 -11.40 -3.65 9.33
C PRO A 44 -10.19 -4.59 9.32
N TYR A 45 -10.35 -5.72 8.65
CA TYR A 45 -9.25 -6.64 8.40
C TYR A 45 -9.33 -7.22 6.99
N ILE A 46 -8.22 -7.80 6.57
CA ILE A 46 -8.18 -8.78 5.48
C ILE A 46 -7.60 -10.10 6.00
N MET A 47 -8.06 -11.20 5.41
CA MET A 47 -7.51 -12.53 5.63
C MET A 47 -7.00 -13.07 4.31
N VAL A 48 -5.75 -13.50 4.31
CA VAL A 48 -5.14 -14.28 3.22
C VAL A 48 -5.22 -15.74 3.61
N LEU A 49 -5.86 -16.56 2.78
CA LEU A 49 -6.11 -17.97 3.07
C LEU A 49 -5.15 -18.86 2.29
N SER A 50 -4.56 -19.85 2.96
CA SER A 50 -3.58 -20.75 2.34
C SER A 50 -3.68 -22.18 2.84
N GLU A 51 -3.25 -23.11 2.00
CA GLU A 51 -3.18 -24.53 2.32
C GLU A 51 -1.98 -24.82 3.24
N GLU A 52 -0.81 -24.32 2.84
CA GLU A 52 0.42 -24.42 3.61
C GLU A 52 0.51 -23.31 4.66
N LYS A 53 1.27 -23.57 5.72
CA LYS A 53 1.45 -22.61 6.82
C LYS A 53 2.28 -21.41 6.33
N PRO A 54 1.72 -20.18 6.33
CA PRO A 54 2.48 -18.97 6.04
C PRO A 54 3.63 -18.74 7.03
N ARG A 55 4.64 -18.01 6.58
CA ARG A 55 5.66 -17.43 7.46
C ARG A 55 4.99 -16.37 8.33
N ALA A 56 5.34 -16.34 9.61
CA ALA A 56 4.85 -15.31 10.50
C ALA A 56 5.38 -13.94 10.06
N ILE A 57 4.50 -12.94 9.98
CA ILE A 57 4.88 -11.55 9.73
C ILE A 57 4.75 -10.78 11.05
N ALA A 58 5.79 -10.02 11.40
CA ALA A 58 5.74 -9.15 12.56
C ALA A 58 4.69 -8.03 12.37
N SER A 59 3.90 -7.79 13.40
CA SER A 59 2.94 -6.68 13.42
C SER A 59 3.65 -5.33 13.21
N MET A 60 2.93 -4.37 12.65
CA MET A 60 3.36 -2.99 12.47
C MET A 60 2.55 -2.08 13.41
N ARG A 61 3.00 -0.84 13.60
CA ARG A 61 2.38 0.09 14.55
C ARG A 61 0.85 0.21 14.41
N ALA A 62 0.35 0.26 13.18
CA ALA A 62 -1.08 0.42 12.90
C ALA A 62 -1.77 -0.85 12.39
N ILE A 63 -1.03 -1.95 12.20
CA ILE A 63 -1.54 -3.19 11.62
C ILE A 63 -1.09 -4.37 12.48
N THR A 64 -2.05 -4.98 13.17
CA THR A 64 -1.84 -6.23 13.89
C THR A 64 -1.95 -7.39 12.91
N ILE A 65 -0.97 -8.29 12.94
CA ILE A 65 -0.92 -9.46 12.07
C ILE A 65 -0.96 -10.72 12.93
N THR A 66 -1.94 -11.60 12.65
CA THR A 66 -2.09 -12.88 13.33
C THR A 66 -2.11 -14.03 12.34
N LEU A 67 -1.59 -15.18 12.77
CA LEU A 67 -1.62 -16.41 12.00
C LEU A 67 -2.49 -17.42 12.73
N ASN A 68 -3.61 -17.80 12.10
CA ASN A 68 -4.60 -18.69 12.67
C ASN A 68 -4.62 -20.03 11.93
N ASP A 69 -4.67 -21.13 12.69
CA ASP A 69 -5.01 -22.45 12.18
C ASP A 69 -6.54 -22.52 12.02
N ARG A 70 -7.02 -22.92 10.84
CA ARG A 70 -8.45 -22.96 10.50
C ARG A 70 -9.01 -24.37 10.45
N ARG A 71 -8.23 -25.41 10.77
CA ARG A 71 -8.69 -26.80 10.62
C ARG A 71 -9.76 -27.17 11.66
N PRO A 72 -10.82 -27.91 11.26
CA PRO A 72 -11.14 -28.31 9.88
C PRO A 72 -11.66 -27.13 9.05
N SER A 73 -11.10 -26.93 7.85
CA SER A 73 -11.42 -25.84 6.92
C SER A 73 -11.82 -26.37 5.54
N VAL A 74 -12.16 -25.45 4.64
CA VAL A 74 -12.21 -25.75 3.20
C VAL A 74 -10.84 -26.25 2.74
N ILE A 75 -10.83 -27.22 1.81
CA ILE A 75 -9.60 -27.73 1.18
C ILE A 75 -8.87 -26.55 0.53
N GLY A 76 -7.57 -26.42 0.80
CA GLY A 76 -6.76 -25.32 0.29
C GLY A 76 -6.71 -24.06 1.17
N GLU A 77 -7.39 -24.04 2.32
CA GLU A 77 -7.51 -22.87 3.22
C GLU A 77 -7.26 -23.19 4.71
N ASN A 78 -6.29 -24.06 4.99
CA ASN A 78 -5.98 -24.53 6.34
C ASN A 78 -5.47 -23.42 7.28
N TRP A 79 -4.94 -22.33 6.73
CA TRP A 79 -4.36 -21.23 7.49
C TRP A 79 -4.96 -19.89 7.06
N ALA A 80 -5.07 -18.98 8.02
CA ALA A 80 -5.37 -17.57 7.73
C ALA A 80 -4.29 -16.66 8.30
N LEU A 81 -3.70 -15.87 7.42
CA LEU A 81 -2.90 -14.71 7.79
C LEU A 81 -3.80 -13.48 7.81
N VAL A 82 -4.08 -12.95 9.00
CA VAL A 82 -5.05 -11.88 9.21
C VAL A 82 -4.32 -10.57 9.49
N PHE A 83 -4.61 -9.55 8.69
CA PHE A 83 -4.10 -8.19 8.86
C PHE A 83 -5.26 -7.32 9.37
N THR A 84 -5.18 -6.88 10.61
CA THR A 84 -6.20 -6.04 11.26
C THR A 84 -5.70 -4.62 11.39
N LEU A 85 -6.48 -3.65 10.91
CA LEU A 85 -6.16 -2.24 11.05
C LEU A 85 -6.58 -1.73 12.43
N GLU A 86 -5.60 -1.20 13.16
CA GLU A 86 -5.80 -0.67 14.51
C GLU A 86 -6.25 0.79 14.50
N ASP A 87 -5.88 1.55 13.46
CA ASP A 87 -6.19 2.97 13.30
C ASP A 87 -7.00 3.24 12.02
N TRP A 88 -8.29 3.53 12.18
CA TRP A 88 -9.21 3.81 11.08
C TRP A 88 -8.83 5.05 10.25
N ALA A 89 -8.01 5.96 10.78
CA ALA A 89 -7.49 7.10 10.01
C ALA A 89 -6.68 6.62 8.80
N LEU A 90 -6.03 5.46 8.90
CA LEU A 90 -5.18 4.87 7.87
C LEU A 90 -5.91 3.95 6.89
N ARG A 91 -7.24 3.86 6.95
CA ARG A 91 -8.05 2.93 6.13
C ARG A 91 -7.82 3.04 4.62
N HIS A 92 -7.53 4.23 4.10
CA HIS A 92 -7.28 4.44 2.67
C HIS A 92 -5.97 3.79 2.26
N VAL A 93 -4.90 4.05 3.03
CA VAL A 93 -3.59 3.43 2.84
C VAL A 93 -3.68 1.92 3.01
N PHE A 94 -4.46 1.46 3.98
CA PHE A 94 -4.70 0.04 4.19
C PHE A 94 -5.45 -0.60 3.02
N ALA A 95 -6.45 0.06 2.45
CA ALA A 95 -7.15 -0.42 1.25
C ALA A 95 -6.21 -0.52 0.04
N GLU A 96 -5.28 0.42 -0.13
CA GLU A 96 -4.25 0.35 -1.18
C GLU A 96 -3.28 -0.82 -0.99
N LEU A 97 -2.87 -1.11 0.26
CA LEU A 97 -2.10 -2.31 0.58
C LEU A 97 -2.86 -3.59 0.19
N CYS A 98 -4.15 -3.66 0.51
CA CYS A 98 -5.00 -4.80 0.16
C CYS A 98 -5.14 -4.97 -1.36
N LEU A 99 -5.31 -3.88 -2.09
CA LEU A 99 -5.36 -3.88 -3.54
C LEU A 99 -4.01 -4.29 -4.16
N THR A 100 -2.90 -3.88 -3.56
CA THR A 100 -1.55 -4.30 -3.95
C THR A 100 -1.41 -5.83 -3.85
N PHE A 101 -1.89 -6.43 -2.76
CA PHE A 101 -1.88 -7.89 -2.62
C PHE A 101 -2.69 -8.56 -3.72
N ALA A 102 -3.95 -8.15 -3.91
CA ALA A 102 -4.82 -8.75 -4.93
C ALA A 102 -4.22 -8.62 -6.34
N THR A 103 -3.61 -7.47 -6.63
CA THR A 103 -2.96 -7.23 -7.93
C THR A 103 -1.78 -8.15 -8.14
N ARG A 104 -0.87 -8.28 -7.17
CA ARG A 104 0.32 -9.12 -7.34
C ARG A 104 0.04 -10.61 -7.28
N ILE A 105 -0.95 -11.04 -6.50
CA ILE A 105 -1.39 -12.44 -6.45
C ILE A 105 -1.98 -12.86 -7.79
N ARG A 106 -2.66 -11.94 -8.52
CA ARG A 106 -3.22 -12.23 -9.84
C ARG A 106 -2.17 -12.57 -10.90
N GLU A 107 -0.94 -12.09 -10.72
CA GLU A 107 0.16 -12.30 -11.67
C GLU A 107 0.89 -13.64 -11.48
N VAL A 108 0.44 -14.50 -10.55
CA VAL A 108 1.08 -15.78 -10.23
C VAL A 108 0.06 -16.91 -10.12
N ASP A 109 0.49 -18.12 -10.48
CA ASP A 109 -0.42 -19.26 -10.67
C ASP A 109 -0.51 -20.24 -9.49
N ASN A 110 0.21 -19.99 -8.39
CA ASN A 110 0.21 -20.89 -7.22
C ASN A 110 0.29 -20.15 -5.88
N GLN A 111 -0.20 -20.80 -4.82
CA GLN A 111 -0.27 -20.20 -3.48
C GLN A 111 1.10 -19.86 -2.89
N THR A 112 2.14 -20.64 -3.15
CA THR A 112 3.48 -20.37 -2.63
C THR A 112 4.04 -19.06 -3.18
N ALA A 113 4.00 -18.89 -4.51
CA ALA A 113 4.42 -17.65 -5.17
C ALA A 113 3.53 -16.46 -4.77
N ALA A 114 2.23 -16.68 -4.60
CA ALA A 114 1.30 -15.66 -4.13
C ALA A 114 1.61 -15.19 -2.70
N LEU A 115 1.97 -16.11 -1.79
CA LEU A 115 2.42 -15.75 -0.44
C LEU A 115 3.73 -14.94 -0.48
N ASP A 116 4.67 -15.30 -1.36
CA ASP A 116 5.90 -14.52 -1.55
C ASP A 116 5.59 -13.08 -2.00
N GLN A 117 4.61 -12.89 -2.90
CA GLN A 117 4.14 -11.56 -3.30
C GLN A 117 3.55 -10.75 -2.12
N VAL A 118 2.84 -11.41 -1.19
CA VAL A 118 2.33 -10.77 0.03
C VAL A 118 3.49 -10.33 0.94
N TYR A 119 4.51 -11.18 1.14
CA TYR A 119 5.67 -10.83 1.95
C TYR A 119 6.46 -9.66 1.35
N ASP A 120 6.68 -9.67 0.05
CA ASP A 120 7.41 -8.60 -0.64
C ASP A 120 6.65 -7.28 -0.58
N SER A 121 5.33 -7.31 -0.77
CA SER A 121 4.47 -6.15 -0.60
C SER A 121 4.56 -5.60 0.82
N MET A 122 4.48 -6.47 1.83
CA MET A 122 4.62 -6.06 3.23
C MET A 122 5.98 -5.44 3.54
N ASN A 123 7.07 -6.00 2.99
CA ASN A 123 8.40 -5.45 3.18
C ASN A 123 8.56 -4.07 2.53
N GLN A 124 8.02 -3.88 1.33
CA GLN A 124 8.03 -2.59 0.65
C GLN A 124 7.23 -1.53 1.41
N TRP A 125 6.01 -1.86 1.82
CA TRP A 125 5.18 -0.96 2.61
C TRP A 125 5.78 -0.66 3.98
N LYS A 126 6.41 -1.64 4.63
CA LYS A 126 7.13 -1.42 5.89
C LYS A 126 8.30 -0.47 5.71
N ARG A 127 9.07 -0.58 4.61
CA ARG A 127 10.15 0.36 4.29
C ARG A 127 9.62 1.77 4.04
N LEU A 128 8.50 1.88 3.32
CA LEU A 128 7.86 3.17 3.04
C LEU A 128 7.33 3.85 4.32
N LEU A 129 6.78 3.07 5.24
CA LEU A 129 6.14 3.56 6.47
C LEU A 129 7.08 3.57 7.69
N GLN A 130 8.37 3.26 7.50
CA GLN A 130 9.34 3.35 8.57
C GLN A 130 9.55 4.82 8.95
N PRO A 131 9.38 5.20 10.23
CA PRO A 131 9.66 6.55 10.65
C PRO A 131 11.14 6.84 10.41
N LEU A 132 11.40 7.95 9.71
CA LEU A 132 12.74 8.53 9.62
C LEU A 132 13.13 9.07 11.02
N PRO A 133 14.44 9.20 11.31
CA PRO A 133 14.89 9.93 12.49
C PRO A 133 14.27 11.34 12.52
N GLU A 134 13.83 11.82 13.70
CA GLU A 134 13.12 13.10 13.86
C GLU A 134 13.84 14.28 13.18
N GLU A 135 15.16 14.36 13.32
CA GLU A 135 15.98 15.44 12.75
C GLU A 135 15.98 15.48 11.20
N GLN A 136 15.72 14.35 10.54
CA GLN A 136 15.63 14.25 9.09
C GLN A 136 14.18 14.34 8.57
N THR A 137 13.19 14.16 9.46
CA THR A 137 11.79 13.95 9.09
C THR A 137 11.18 15.22 8.49
N ASP A 138 11.33 16.37 9.14
CA ASP A 138 10.70 17.60 8.65
C ASP A 138 11.31 18.08 7.32
N GLN A 139 12.63 17.98 7.18
CA GLN A 139 13.32 18.42 5.97
C GLN A 139 13.07 17.46 4.80
N ILE A 140 13.05 16.14 5.04
CA ILE A 140 12.73 15.14 4.01
C ILE A 140 11.24 15.19 3.64
N LEU A 141 10.32 15.32 4.61
CA LEU A 141 8.88 15.40 4.32
C LEU A 141 8.56 16.65 3.47
N LEU A 142 9.16 17.78 3.81
CA LEU A 142 9.05 18.99 2.99
C LEU A 142 9.64 18.73 1.59
N GLY A 143 10.83 18.15 1.50
CA GLY A 143 11.47 17.79 0.23
C GLY A 143 10.60 16.90 -0.64
N VAL A 144 10.14 15.76 -0.11
CA VAL A 144 9.25 14.81 -0.80
C VAL A 144 7.93 15.46 -1.19
N ALA A 145 7.31 16.27 -0.32
CA ALA A 145 6.08 16.98 -0.68
C ALA A 145 6.30 17.96 -1.85
N ALA A 146 7.45 18.64 -1.86
CA ALA A 146 7.83 19.52 -2.96
C ALA A 146 8.12 18.73 -4.25
N GLU A 147 8.81 17.59 -4.17
CA GLU A 147 9.12 16.70 -5.30
C GLU A 147 7.83 16.11 -5.91
N LEU A 148 6.91 15.60 -5.09
CA LEU A 148 5.61 15.10 -5.56
C LEU A 148 4.76 16.19 -6.20
N THR A 149 4.79 17.41 -5.65
CA THR A 149 4.13 18.56 -6.28
C THR A 149 4.79 18.92 -7.61
N ALA A 150 6.13 18.84 -7.68
CA ALA A 150 6.88 19.11 -8.90
C ALA A 150 6.59 18.09 -9.99
N ALA A 151 6.36 16.81 -9.67
CA ALA A 151 5.98 15.78 -10.64
C ALA A 151 4.73 16.19 -11.46
N ILE A 152 3.73 16.77 -10.79
CA ILE A 152 2.50 17.30 -11.44
C ILE A 152 2.86 18.47 -12.36
N ILE A 153 3.71 19.38 -11.91
CA ILE A 153 4.14 20.56 -12.69
C ILE A 153 4.95 20.13 -13.92
N ILE A 154 5.88 19.19 -13.77
CA ILE A 154 6.72 18.66 -14.84
C ILE A 154 5.84 17.98 -15.88
N SER A 155 4.92 17.10 -15.46
CA SER A 155 3.94 16.45 -16.34
C SER A 155 3.20 17.45 -17.21
N HIS A 156 2.68 18.53 -16.61
CA HIS A 156 2.00 19.60 -17.35
C HIS A 156 2.94 20.38 -18.28
N LYS A 157 4.17 20.68 -17.87
CA LYS A 157 5.12 21.47 -18.66
C LYS A 157 5.70 20.72 -19.85
N THR A 158 5.97 19.43 -19.69
CA THR A 158 6.61 18.59 -20.72
C THR A 158 5.58 17.80 -21.54
N ASN A 159 4.28 17.89 -21.18
CA ASN A 159 3.21 17.09 -21.75
C ASN A 159 3.50 15.57 -21.66
N THR A 160 4.17 15.16 -20.57
CA THR A 160 4.52 13.77 -20.26
C THR A 160 3.47 13.20 -19.31
N LEU A 161 3.07 11.94 -19.51
CA LEU A 161 2.15 11.25 -18.60
C LEU A 161 2.73 11.21 -17.19
N ILE A 162 1.87 11.43 -16.18
CA ILE A 162 2.30 11.49 -14.78
C ILE A 162 3.01 10.21 -14.34
N ASP A 163 2.54 9.04 -14.79
CA ASP A 163 3.17 7.75 -14.48
C ASP A 163 4.61 7.70 -14.99
N THR A 164 4.86 8.17 -16.21
CA THR A 164 6.21 8.25 -16.78
C THR A 164 7.10 9.26 -16.05
N VAL A 165 6.53 10.35 -15.53
CA VAL A 165 7.27 11.31 -14.69
C VAL A 165 7.65 10.69 -13.34
N ILE A 166 6.74 9.91 -12.74
CA ILE A 166 6.99 9.18 -11.49
C ILE A 166 8.07 8.11 -11.69
N ASP A 167 8.06 7.38 -12.81
CA ASP A 167 9.10 6.40 -13.14
C ASP A 167 10.50 7.03 -13.28
N CYS A 168 10.56 8.33 -13.60
CA CYS A 168 11.80 9.10 -13.72
C CYS A 168 12.25 9.76 -12.39
N TRP A 169 11.46 9.63 -11.33
CA TRP A 169 11.79 10.18 -10.01
C TRP A 169 12.84 9.31 -9.30
N THR A 170 13.92 9.92 -8.84
CA THR A 170 15.03 9.21 -8.20
C THR A 170 14.87 9.06 -6.69
N GLY A 171 13.82 9.65 -6.12
CA GLY A 171 13.55 9.68 -4.70
C GLY A 171 14.46 10.63 -3.91
N PRO A 172 14.23 10.77 -2.59
CA PRO A 172 14.92 11.74 -1.73
C PRO A 172 16.39 11.35 -1.41
N SER A 173 16.88 10.27 -1.99
CA SER A 173 18.15 9.63 -1.63
C SER A 173 19.29 10.12 -2.51
N GLY A 174 19.63 11.40 -2.40
CA GLY A 174 20.95 11.95 -2.80
C GLY A 174 21.42 11.73 -4.24
N ALA A 175 20.53 11.40 -5.18
CA ALA A 175 20.85 11.46 -6.61
C ALA A 175 21.17 12.92 -7.00
N PRO A 176 22.00 13.17 -8.04
CA PRO A 176 22.40 14.54 -8.39
C PRO A 176 21.23 15.46 -8.81
N GLN A 177 20.08 14.88 -9.15
CA GLN A 177 18.88 15.51 -9.68
C GLN A 177 17.67 14.68 -9.24
N ASP A 178 16.51 15.31 -8.99
CA ASP A 178 15.32 14.63 -8.46
C ASP A 178 14.53 13.87 -9.52
N PHE A 179 14.53 14.34 -10.77
CA PHE A 179 13.95 13.63 -11.91
C PHE A 179 14.96 13.54 -13.04
N ILE A 180 15.21 12.33 -13.56
CA ILE A 180 16.12 12.09 -14.68
C ILE A 180 15.33 11.40 -15.79
N PHE A 181 15.27 11.99 -16.98
CA PHE A 181 14.54 11.45 -18.13
C PHE A 181 15.55 10.87 -19.14
N PRO A 182 15.89 9.56 -19.07
CA PRO A 182 17.01 9.01 -19.82
C PRO A 182 16.82 9.05 -21.33
N SER A 183 15.55 9.00 -21.77
CA SER A 183 15.16 9.07 -23.18
C SER A 183 15.10 10.49 -23.74
N GLN A 184 15.14 11.53 -22.89
CA GLN A 184 14.96 12.92 -23.30
C GLN A 184 16.14 13.84 -22.96
N GLU A 185 17.24 13.29 -22.42
CA GLU A 185 18.50 13.99 -22.10
C GLU A 185 18.35 15.25 -21.23
N TYR A 186 17.31 15.33 -20.40
CA TYR A 186 17.15 16.40 -19.42
C TYR A 186 16.79 15.87 -18.03
N ALA A 187 17.05 16.71 -17.03
CA ALA A 187 16.77 16.43 -15.63
C ALA A 187 16.14 17.64 -14.95
N TRP A 188 15.44 17.41 -13.84
CA TRP A 188 14.85 18.46 -13.01
C TRP A 188 15.36 18.35 -11.57
N GLU A 189 15.77 19.49 -11.02
CA GLU A 189 16.10 19.68 -9.60
C GLU A 189 15.03 20.55 -8.95
N VAL A 190 14.46 20.08 -7.84
CA VAL A 190 13.39 20.72 -7.08
C VAL A 190 14.01 21.38 -5.85
N LYS A 191 14.02 22.72 -5.85
CA LYS A 191 14.51 23.49 -4.70
C LYS A 191 13.38 24.11 -3.92
N GLN A 192 13.43 23.93 -2.61
CA GLN A 192 12.55 24.63 -1.69
C GLN A 192 13.07 26.05 -1.47
N SER A 193 12.16 27.03 -1.49
CA SER A 193 12.47 28.40 -1.09
C SER A 193 11.59 28.79 0.09
N THR A 194 12.22 29.05 1.23
CA THR A 194 11.55 29.68 2.37
C THR A 194 11.48 31.18 2.14
N ARG A 195 10.25 31.71 2.11
CA ARG A 195 10.02 33.15 1.95
C ARG A 195 10.28 33.82 3.30
N ASN A 196 11.49 34.35 3.52
CA ASN A 196 11.77 35.22 4.65
C ASN A 196 11.02 36.54 4.47
N ALA A 197 9.83 36.65 5.07
CA ALA A 197 9.15 37.93 5.21
C ALA A 197 9.92 38.76 6.27
N ARG A 198 10.76 39.69 5.82
CA ARG A 198 11.19 40.80 6.68
C ARG A 198 10.01 41.78 6.79
N PRO A 199 9.52 42.09 8.00
CA PRO A 199 8.62 43.23 8.15
C PRO A 199 9.45 44.51 7.97
N SER A 200 9.09 45.29 6.96
CA SER A 200 9.47 46.70 6.80
C SER A 200 8.55 47.59 7.62
#